data_AF-A0A438DVT4-F1
#
_entry.id   AF-A0A438DVT4-F1
#
_cell.length_a   1.000
_cell.length_b   1.000
_cell.length_c   1.000
_cell.angle_alpha   90.00
_cell.angle_beta   90.00
_cell.angle_gamma   90.00
#
_symmetry.space_group_name_H-M   'P 1'
#
loop_
_entity.id
_entity.type
_entity.pdbx_description
1 polymer ?
#
loop_
_entity_poly.entity_id
_entity_poly.type
_entity_poly.pdbx_seq_one_letter_code
_entity_poly.pdbx_strand_id
1 'polypeptide(L)'
;MLDCKSVDTPMDPNVKLIPGQGKPLGDPRRYRRLVGKLNYLTITRPDISFPASVDSQFLQSPCDSHWDVVIRILRYIKSTLGQGVLYENRGHTQVVGYTDADWAGSPTDRHSISGYCVFIGGNLISWKSKKQDVVARSSAKVEYQVMALATCELIWMKHLLRELRFGKDEQMKLICDNQATLHIASNLVFHEPNTLKLTVTSLERRSHQDVWRLVLSIQMIN
;
A
#
# COMPACT_ATOMS: atom_id res chain seq x y z
N MET A 1 -19.10 4.92 22.21
CA MET A 1 -19.23 4.49 20.79
C MET A 1 -20.53 3.74 20.49
N LEU A 2 -21.25 3.22 21.48
CA LEU A 2 -22.46 2.41 21.29
C LEU A 2 -23.56 3.14 20.47
N ASP A 3 -23.76 4.45 20.67
CA ASP A 3 -24.80 5.23 19.94
C ASP A 3 -24.26 6.16 18.84
N CYS A 4 -23.03 5.92 18.36
CA CYS A 4 -22.42 6.77 17.34
C CYS A 4 -22.94 6.45 15.92
N LYS A 5 -23.21 7.50 15.12
CA LYS A 5 -23.56 7.40 13.69
C LYS A 5 -22.43 6.74 12.90
N SER A 6 -22.78 5.78 12.05
CA SER A 6 -21.84 5.13 11.14
C SER A 6 -21.38 6.05 10.01
N VAL A 7 -20.25 5.71 9.40
CA VAL A 7 -19.74 6.34 8.19
C VAL A 7 -19.30 5.23 7.23
N ASP A 8 -19.40 5.49 5.93
CA ASP A 8 -19.16 4.46 4.91
C ASP A 8 -17.71 4.42 4.42
N THR A 9 -16.93 5.48 4.69
CA THR A 9 -15.50 5.55 4.35
C THR A 9 -14.65 5.82 5.59
N PRO A 10 -13.47 5.18 5.70
CA PRO A 10 -12.60 5.36 6.85
C PRO A 10 -11.97 6.75 6.92
N MET A 11 -11.79 7.39 5.75
CA MET A 11 -11.29 8.76 5.62
C MET A 11 -12.05 9.50 4.53
N ASP A 12 -12.12 10.83 4.66
CA ASP A 12 -12.67 11.71 3.64
C ASP A 12 -11.55 12.04 2.64
N PRO A 13 -11.70 11.72 1.34
CA PRO A 13 -10.67 11.97 0.33
C PRO A 13 -10.36 13.45 0.13
N ASN A 14 -11.27 14.35 0.53
CA ASN A 14 -11.08 15.79 0.40
C ASN A 14 -10.38 16.41 1.62
N VAL A 15 -10.28 15.68 2.74
CA VAL A 15 -9.67 16.19 3.97
C VAL A 15 -8.17 15.99 3.91
N LYS A 16 -7.46 17.11 3.85
CA LYS A 16 -6.00 17.19 3.92
C LYS A 16 -5.58 17.59 5.33
N LEU A 17 -4.93 16.68 6.05
CA LEU A 17 -4.44 16.96 7.40
C LEU A 17 -3.14 17.75 7.35
N ILE A 18 -3.05 18.79 8.17
CA ILE A 18 -1.90 19.70 8.23
C ILE A 18 -1.42 19.78 9.68
N PRO A 19 -0.11 19.68 9.96
CA PRO A 19 0.42 19.85 11.31
C PRO A 19 0.02 21.19 11.91
N GLY A 20 -0.39 21.18 13.19
CA GLY A 20 -0.77 22.40 13.90
C GLY A 20 -2.12 23.00 13.49
N GLN A 21 -2.87 22.35 12.60
CA GLN A 21 -4.21 22.79 12.23
C GLN A 21 -5.22 22.41 13.32
N GLY A 22 -5.51 23.36 14.21
CA GLY A 22 -6.47 23.20 15.30
C GLY A 22 -5.81 23.29 16.68
N LYS A 23 -6.59 23.06 17.74
CA LYS A 23 -6.07 23.11 19.11
C LYS A 23 -5.28 21.83 19.41
N PRO A 24 -4.09 21.93 20.03
CA PRO A 24 -3.37 20.75 20.51
C PRO A 24 -4.21 19.95 21.50
N LEU A 25 -4.13 18.62 21.42
CA LEU A 25 -4.84 17.75 22.36
C LEU A 25 -4.27 17.93 23.78
N GLY A 26 -5.16 18.08 24.76
CA GLY A 26 -4.79 18.12 26.18
C GLY A 26 -4.12 16.83 26.67
N ASP A 27 -4.49 15.67 26.14
CA ASP A 27 -3.82 14.38 26.41
C ASP A 27 -3.39 13.67 25.12
N PRO A 28 -2.17 13.92 24.64
CA PRO A 28 -1.60 13.24 23.46
C PRO A 28 -1.44 11.73 23.64
N ARG A 29 -1.38 11.21 24.88
CA ARG A 29 -1.20 9.77 25.12
C ARG A 29 -2.41 8.98 24.67
N ARG A 30 -3.61 9.56 24.83
CA ARG A 30 -4.85 8.95 24.36
C ARG A 30 -4.86 8.75 22.84
N TYR A 31 -4.38 9.76 22.10
CA TYR A 31 -4.22 9.69 20.65
C TYR A 31 -3.24 8.58 20.25
N ARG A 32 -2.01 8.59 20.81
CA ARG A 32 -0.97 7.59 20.51
C ARG A 32 -1.44 6.16 20.79
N ARG A 33 -2.12 5.94 21.90
CA ARG A 33 -2.66 4.62 22.25
C ARG A 33 -3.69 4.14 21.23
N LEU A 34 -4.55 5.04 20.75
CA LEU A 34 -5.61 4.69 19.81
C LEU A 34 -5.06 4.43 18.41
N VAL A 35 -4.15 5.27 17.92
CA VAL A 35 -3.44 5.06 16.66
C VAL A 35 -2.61 3.77 16.71
N GLY A 36 -1.96 3.46 17.82
CA GLY A 36 -1.27 2.18 18.00
C GLY A 36 -2.20 0.96 17.86
N LYS A 37 -3.42 1.05 18.40
CA LYS A 37 -4.45 0.00 18.21
C LYS A 37 -4.93 -0.08 16.76
N LEU A 38 -5.11 1.05 16.09
CA LEU A 38 -5.46 1.08 14.67
C LEU A 38 -4.37 0.42 13.82
N ASN A 39 -3.10 0.74 14.08
CA ASN A 39 -1.96 0.12 13.40
C ASN A 39 -1.94 -1.40 13.61
N TYR A 40 -2.24 -1.89 14.81
CA TYR A 40 -2.40 -3.33 15.03
C TYR A 40 -3.56 -3.93 14.23
N LEU A 41 -4.70 -3.23 14.16
CA LEU A 41 -5.87 -3.70 13.42
C LEU A 41 -5.63 -3.76 11.91
N THR A 42 -4.70 -2.97 11.36
CA THR A 42 -4.34 -3.04 9.93
C THR A 42 -3.86 -4.41 9.48
N ILE A 43 -3.44 -5.29 10.40
CA ILE A 43 -3.05 -6.68 10.13
C ILE A 43 -4.21 -7.53 9.59
N THR A 44 -5.46 -7.21 9.96
CA THR A 44 -6.67 -7.92 9.48
C THR A 44 -7.62 -7.04 8.69
N ARG A 45 -7.37 -5.73 8.67
CA ARG A 45 -8.19 -4.69 8.03
C ARG A 45 -7.37 -3.84 7.06
N PRO A 46 -7.09 -4.35 5.84
CA PRO A 46 -6.31 -3.61 4.83
C PRO A 46 -6.97 -2.28 4.41
N ASP A 47 -8.29 -2.22 4.48
CA ASP A 47 -9.14 -1.07 4.17
C ASP A 47 -8.85 0.17 5.03
N ILE A 48 -8.27 0.00 6.22
CA ILE A 48 -7.86 1.11 7.10
C ILE A 48 -6.35 1.38 7.10
N SER A 49 -5.55 0.65 6.29
CA SER A 49 -4.10 0.81 6.28
C SER A 49 -3.65 2.21 5.87
N PHE A 50 -4.26 2.77 4.82
CA PHE A 50 -3.98 4.14 4.39
C PHE A 50 -4.26 5.17 5.51
N PRO A 51 -5.48 5.29 6.05
CA PRO A 51 -5.77 6.31 7.05
C PRO A 51 -5.01 6.11 8.36
N ALA A 52 -4.76 4.87 8.79
CA ALA A 52 -3.90 4.60 9.95
C ALA A 52 -2.44 5.08 9.72
N SER A 53 -1.91 4.94 8.50
CA SER A 53 -0.59 5.45 8.13
C SER A 53 -0.55 6.99 8.14
N VAL A 54 -1.65 7.64 7.78
CA VAL A 54 -1.78 9.10 7.83
C VAL A 54 -1.80 9.59 9.27
N ASP A 55 -2.67 9.04 10.12
CA ASP A 55 -2.79 9.45 11.53
C ASP A 55 -1.49 9.22 12.32
N SER A 56 -0.71 8.20 11.94
CA SER A 56 0.60 7.91 12.54
C SER A 56 1.63 9.03 12.34
N GLN A 57 1.43 9.93 11.37
CA GLN A 57 2.34 11.07 11.14
C GLN A 57 2.24 12.14 12.24
N PHE A 58 1.13 12.18 12.98
CA PHE A 58 0.84 13.24 13.96
C PHE A 58 1.03 12.81 15.41
N LEU A 59 1.74 11.70 15.66
CA LEU A 59 1.94 11.14 17.00
C LEU A 59 2.67 12.10 17.97
N GLN A 60 3.56 12.96 17.45
CA GLN A 60 4.34 13.87 18.28
C GLN A 60 3.48 15.00 18.86
N SER A 61 2.67 15.65 18.01
CA SER A 61 1.83 16.80 18.36
C SER A 61 0.45 16.69 17.71
N PRO A 62 -0.46 15.87 18.27
CA PRO A 62 -1.82 15.71 17.74
C PRO A 62 -2.71 16.93 18.08
N CYS A 63 -3.66 17.23 17.19
CA CYS A 63 -4.63 18.31 17.30
C CYS A 63 -6.05 17.76 17.18
N ASP A 64 -7.06 18.55 17.55
CA ASP A 64 -8.46 18.12 17.54
C ASP A 64 -8.92 17.62 16.15
N SER A 65 -8.41 18.23 15.08
CA SER A 65 -8.63 17.77 13.70
C SER A 65 -8.13 16.34 13.43
N HIS A 66 -6.95 15.99 13.95
CA HIS A 66 -6.40 14.62 13.87
C HIS A 66 -7.24 13.65 14.70
N TRP A 67 -7.74 14.11 15.86
CA TRP A 67 -8.62 13.30 16.70
C TRP A 67 -9.94 12.98 16.01
N ASP A 68 -10.53 13.94 15.29
CA ASP A 68 -11.76 13.73 14.53
C ASP A 68 -11.61 12.66 13.44
N VAL A 69 -10.45 12.59 12.78
CA VAL A 69 -10.14 11.53 11.82
C VAL A 69 -10.05 10.17 12.49
N VAL A 70 -9.34 10.06 13.61
CA VAL A 70 -9.28 8.81 14.39
C VAL A 70 -10.67 8.36 14.82
N ILE A 71 -11.53 9.28 15.26
CA ILE A 71 -12.92 8.97 15.62
C ILE A 71 -13.72 8.52 14.39
N ARG A 72 -13.50 9.11 13.21
CA ARG A 72 -14.13 8.67 11.96
C ARG A 72 -13.75 7.24 11.61
N ILE A 73 -12.46 6.88 11.68
CA ILE A 73 -12.00 5.51 11.43
C ILE A 73 -12.71 4.52 12.36
N LEU A 74 -12.85 4.86 13.64
CA LEU A 74 -13.57 4.00 14.58
C LEU A 74 -15.07 3.88 14.27
N ARG A 75 -15.72 4.94 13.77
CA ARG A 75 -17.13 4.89 13.33
C ARG A 75 -17.30 3.96 12.12
N TYR A 76 -16.32 3.97 11.21
CA TYR A 76 -16.28 3.07 10.06
C TYR A 76 -16.06 1.61 10.48
N ILE A 77 -15.10 1.34 11.38
CA ILE A 77 -14.86 -0.03 11.89
C ILE A 77 -16.13 -0.58 12.56
N LYS A 78 -16.87 0.26 13.28
CA LYS A 78 -18.12 -0.12 13.93
C LYS A 78 -19.19 -0.61 12.93
N SER A 79 -19.33 0.02 11.77
CA SER A 79 -20.29 -0.43 10.73
C SER A 79 -19.82 -1.68 9.99
N THR A 80 -18.57 -2.07 10.16
CA THR A 80 -17.90 -3.13 9.39
C THR A 80 -17.28 -4.20 10.29
N LEU A 81 -17.80 -4.41 11.50
CA LEU A 81 -17.23 -5.35 12.48
C LEU A 81 -17.15 -6.79 11.97
N GLY A 82 -18.07 -7.21 11.10
CA GLY A 82 -18.07 -8.53 10.47
C GLY A 82 -17.25 -8.64 9.20
N GLN A 83 -16.62 -7.55 8.73
CA GLN A 83 -15.79 -7.56 7.52
C GLN A 83 -14.35 -7.95 7.86
N GLY A 84 -13.74 -8.73 6.97
CA GLY A 84 -12.36 -9.17 7.07
C GLY A 84 -11.84 -9.69 5.74
N VAL A 85 -10.61 -10.24 5.75
CA VAL A 85 -10.01 -10.84 4.56
C VAL A 85 -10.61 -12.23 4.33
N LEU A 86 -11.15 -12.44 3.12
CA LEU A 86 -11.72 -13.72 2.69
C LEU A 86 -10.64 -14.55 1.98
N TYR A 87 -10.44 -15.78 2.48
CA TYR A 87 -9.53 -16.77 1.89
C TYR A 87 -10.34 -17.91 1.27
N GLU A 88 -10.20 -18.10 -0.03
CA GLU A 88 -10.89 -19.15 -0.78
C GLU A 88 -9.92 -19.88 -1.70
N ASN A 89 -10.20 -21.17 -1.93
CA ASN A 89 -9.50 -21.91 -2.95
C ASN A 89 -10.07 -21.56 -4.33
N ARG A 90 -9.34 -20.73 -5.09
CA ARG A 90 -9.71 -20.32 -6.44
C ARG A 90 -9.09 -21.18 -7.55
N GLY A 91 -8.50 -22.33 -7.20
CA GLY A 91 -7.97 -23.30 -8.15
C GLY A 91 -6.60 -22.96 -8.75
N HIS A 92 -5.94 -21.90 -8.29
CA HIS A 92 -4.57 -21.55 -8.69
C HIS A 92 -3.77 -20.98 -7.51
N THR A 93 -2.44 -21.02 -7.60
CA THR A 93 -1.52 -20.47 -6.58
C THR A 93 -0.68 -19.30 -7.10
N GLN A 94 -1.07 -18.70 -8.23
CA GLN A 94 -0.36 -17.57 -8.83
C GLN A 94 -0.19 -16.42 -7.83
N VAL A 95 1.04 -15.88 -7.77
CA VAL A 95 1.38 -14.71 -6.96
C VAL A 95 1.31 -13.45 -7.83
N VAL A 96 0.53 -12.46 -7.38
CA VAL A 96 0.33 -11.19 -8.07
C VAL A 96 0.48 -10.03 -7.09
N GLY A 97 1.44 -9.16 -7.32
CA GLY A 97 1.59 -7.88 -6.65
C GLY A 97 0.97 -6.73 -7.44
N TYR A 98 0.37 -5.78 -6.75
CA TYR A 98 -0.07 -4.51 -7.29
C TYR A 98 0.61 -3.37 -6.54
N THR A 99 0.93 -2.30 -7.25
CA THR A 99 1.49 -1.07 -6.68
C THR A 99 0.66 0.12 -7.09
N ASP A 100 0.60 1.09 -6.19
CA ASP A 100 -0.03 2.38 -6.42
C ASP A 100 0.70 3.44 -5.58
N ALA A 101 0.77 4.66 -6.09
CA ALA A 101 1.34 5.78 -5.38
C ALA A 101 0.69 7.11 -5.71
N ASP A 102 0.39 7.89 -4.67
CA ASP A 102 0.10 9.30 -4.86
C ASP A 102 1.42 10.08 -5.05
N TRP A 103 1.47 10.98 -6.03
CA TRP A 103 2.62 11.88 -6.17
C TRP A 103 2.35 13.20 -5.46
N ALA A 104 3.24 13.54 -4.53
CA ALA A 104 3.14 14.77 -3.73
C ALA A 104 1.79 14.92 -2.99
N GLY A 105 1.19 13.81 -2.54
CA GLY A 105 -0.12 13.80 -1.88
C GLY A 105 -0.15 14.52 -0.54
N SER A 106 0.97 14.55 0.19
CA SER A 106 1.09 15.28 1.45
C SER A 106 1.15 16.81 1.22
N PRO A 107 0.20 17.60 1.76
CA PRO A 107 0.16 19.05 1.56
C PRO A 107 1.33 19.79 2.20
N THR A 108 1.96 19.20 3.22
CA THR A 108 2.94 19.89 4.07
C THR A 108 4.36 19.75 3.54
N ASP A 109 4.78 18.53 3.22
CA ASP A 109 6.15 18.23 2.78
C ASP A 109 6.22 17.76 1.32
N ARG A 110 5.08 17.58 0.64
CA ARG A 110 4.99 17.04 -0.72
C ARG A 110 5.60 15.64 -0.85
N HIS A 111 5.69 14.91 0.25
CA HIS A 111 6.02 13.50 0.22
C HIS A 111 4.85 12.71 -0.34
N SER A 112 5.20 11.64 -1.04
CA SER A 112 4.27 10.72 -1.71
C SER A 112 3.85 9.63 -0.73
N ILE A 113 2.63 9.13 -0.85
CA ILE A 113 2.13 7.95 -0.14
C ILE A 113 2.11 6.81 -1.14
N SER A 114 2.74 5.71 -0.75
CA SER A 114 2.92 4.55 -1.59
C SER A 114 2.27 3.35 -0.95
N GLY A 115 1.67 2.51 -1.77
CA GLY A 115 1.03 1.29 -1.33
C GLY A 115 1.32 0.11 -2.23
N TYR A 116 1.28 -1.08 -1.66
CA TYR A 116 1.25 -2.31 -2.43
C TYR A 116 0.30 -3.31 -1.79
N CYS A 117 -0.15 -4.26 -2.60
CA CYS A 117 -0.85 -5.44 -2.14
C CYS A 117 -0.41 -6.67 -2.94
N VAL A 118 -0.20 -7.78 -2.24
CA VAL A 118 0.27 -9.05 -2.79
C VAL A 118 -0.79 -10.10 -2.56
N PHE A 119 -1.18 -10.76 -3.64
CA PHE A 119 -2.17 -11.82 -3.67
C PHE A 119 -1.52 -13.16 -4.01
N ILE A 120 -2.02 -14.24 -3.39
CA ILE A 120 -1.69 -15.62 -3.73
C ILE A 120 -2.98 -16.37 -4.02
N GLY A 121 -3.12 -16.91 -5.23
CA GLY A 121 -4.34 -17.61 -5.63
C GLY A 121 -5.58 -16.72 -5.58
N GLY A 122 -5.41 -15.41 -5.79
CA GLY A 122 -6.47 -14.41 -5.67
C GLY A 122 -6.84 -13.99 -4.25
N ASN A 123 -6.14 -14.51 -3.23
CA ASN A 123 -6.33 -14.10 -1.83
C ASN A 123 -5.28 -13.08 -1.41
N LEU A 124 -5.68 -12.03 -0.68
CA LEU A 124 -4.76 -10.99 -0.22
C LEU A 124 -3.91 -11.51 0.95
N ILE A 125 -2.59 -11.47 0.83
CA ILE A 125 -1.67 -12.04 1.84
C ILE A 125 -0.79 -10.96 2.50
N SER A 126 -0.31 -9.99 1.72
CA SER A 126 0.54 -8.91 2.22
C SER A 126 0.10 -7.59 1.63
N TRP A 127 0.13 -6.53 2.42
CA TRP A 127 -0.21 -5.19 1.99
C TRP A 127 0.50 -4.16 2.85
N LYS A 128 0.65 -2.96 2.31
CA LYS A 128 1.25 -1.85 3.02
C LYS A 128 0.77 -0.53 2.45
N SER A 129 0.65 0.46 3.31
CA SER A 129 0.57 1.87 2.92
C SER A 129 1.60 2.63 3.74
N LYS A 130 2.48 3.39 3.09
CA LYS A 130 3.58 4.10 3.73
C LYS A 130 3.82 5.44 3.03
N LYS A 131 3.96 6.50 3.82
CA LYS A 131 4.53 7.76 3.35
C LYS A 131 6.03 7.61 3.04
N GLN A 132 6.45 8.04 1.87
CA GLN A 132 7.84 8.00 1.43
C GLN A 132 8.70 8.96 2.26
N ASP A 133 9.95 8.56 2.49
CA ASP A 133 10.91 9.35 3.27
C ASP A 133 11.54 10.48 2.43
N VAL A 134 11.45 10.39 1.10
CA VAL A 134 12.06 11.33 0.16
C VAL A 134 11.00 11.94 -0.77
N VAL A 135 11.12 13.24 -1.06
CA VAL A 135 10.33 13.92 -2.08
C VAL A 135 10.73 13.44 -3.47
N ALA A 136 9.81 12.80 -4.18
CA ALA A 136 10.01 12.42 -5.57
C ALA A 136 9.79 13.60 -6.52
N ARG A 137 10.62 13.67 -7.57
CA ARG A 137 10.58 14.73 -8.57
C ARG A 137 9.56 14.48 -9.70
N SER A 138 8.99 13.28 -9.78
CA SER A 138 7.98 12.89 -10.77
C SER A 138 7.14 11.74 -10.25
N SER A 139 5.92 11.58 -10.77
CA SER A 139 5.05 10.43 -10.50
C SER A 139 5.73 9.11 -10.88
N ALA A 140 6.41 9.08 -12.03
CA ALA A 140 7.13 7.90 -12.49
C ALA A 140 8.20 7.43 -11.49
N LYS A 141 8.88 8.36 -10.82
CA LYS A 141 9.88 8.04 -9.80
C LYS A 141 9.25 7.43 -8.55
N VAL A 142 8.10 7.95 -8.10
CA VAL A 142 7.40 7.38 -6.94
C VAL A 142 6.98 5.96 -7.25
N GLU A 143 6.28 5.77 -8.36
CA GLU A 143 5.81 4.46 -8.81
C GLU A 143 6.95 3.46 -8.93
N TYR A 144 8.09 3.88 -9.49
CA TYR A 144 9.28 3.04 -9.56
C TYR A 144 9.79 2.62 -8.17
N GLN A 145 9.79 3.55 -7.20
CA GLN A 145 10.17 3.24 -5.82
C GLN A 145 9.19 2.26 -5.17
N VAL A 146 7.88 2.38 -5.43
CA VAL A 146 6.87 1.44 -4.92
C VAL A 146 7.06 0.07 -5.55
N MET A 147 7.31 -0.01 -6.85
CA MET A 147 7.63 -1.27 -7.53
C MET A 147 8.86 -1.95 -6.94
N ALA A 148 9.91 -1.18 -6.62
CA ALA A 148 11.10 -1.73 -5.96
C ALA A 148 10.76 -2.32 -4.58
N LEU A 149 9.97 -1.62 -3.77
CA LEU A 149 9.51 -2.11 -2.46
C LEU A 149 8.65 -3.37 -2.58
N ALA A 150 7.69 -3.37 -3.51
CA ALA A 150 6.83 -4.53 -3.76
C ALA A 150 7.62 -5.73 -4.31
N THR A 151 8.66 -5.48 -5.11
CA THR A 151 9.55 -6.55 -5.59
C THR A 151 10.31 -7.19 -4.42
N CYS A 152 10.87 -6.39 -3.50
CA CYS A 152 11.51 -6.94 -2.31
C CYS A 152 10.57 -7.87 -1.52
N GLU A 153 9.31 -7.46 -1.35
CA GLU A 153 8.28 -8.27 -0.71
C GLU A 153 7.99 -9.57 -1.50
N LEU A 154 7.87 -9.49 -2.83
CA LEU A 154 7.65 -10.65 -3.68
C LEU A 154 8.83 -11.63 -3.64
N ILE A 155 10.08 -11.14 -3.61
CA ILE A 155 11.27 -11.98 -3.47
C ILE A 155 11.27 -12.69 -2.12
N TRP A 156 10.98 -11.96 -1.03
CA TRP A 156 10.85 -12.56 0.30
C TRP A 156 9.76 -13.64 0.31
N MET A 157 8.58 -13.34 -0.25
CA MET A 157 7.48 -14.29 -0.36
C MET A 157 7.86 -15.52 -1.17
N LYS A 158 8.62 -15.36 -2.27
CA LYS A 158 9.10 -16.47 -3.10
C LYS A 158 9.97 -17.43 -2.30
N HIS A 159 10.89 -16.91 -1.51
CA HIS A 159 11.73 -17.75 -0.65
C HIS A 159 10.90 -18.48 0.39
N LEU A 160 9.98 -17.78 1.06
CA LEU A 160 9.08 -18.38 2.05
C LEU A 160 8.24 -19.51 1.44
N LEU A 161 7.61 -19.29 0.28
CA LEU A 161 6.79 -20.31 -0.39
C LEU A 161 7.63 -21.54 -0.83
N ARG A 162 8.87 -21.31 -1.27
CA ARG A 162 9.81 -22.40 -1.61
C ARG A 162 10.18 -23.23 -0.38
N GLU A 163 10.44 -22.60 0.75
CA GLU A 163 10.73 -23.30 2.02
C GLU A 163 9.52 -24.11 2.50
N LEU A 164 8.32 -23.52 2.41
CA LEU A 164 7.06 -24.18 2.77
C LEU A 164 6.62 -25.25 1.76
N ARG A 165 7.36 -25.44 0.65
CA ARG A 165 6.99 -26.34 -0.47
C ARG A 165 5.57 -26.08 -0.99
N PHE A 166 5.15 -24.81 -0.97
CA PHE A 166 3.81 -24.39 -1.34
C PHE A 166 3.77 -23.81 -2.76
N GLY A 167 2.81 -24.29 -3.55
CA GLY A 167 2.63 -23.85 -4.93
C GLY A 167 3.74 -24.35 -5.85
N LYS A 168 3.59 -24.05 -7.15
CA LYS A 168 4.64 -24.27 -8.13
C LYS A 168 5.57 -23.06 -8.15
N ASP A 169 6.83 -23.26 -8.56
CA ASP A 169 7.78 -22.16 -8.82
C ASP A 169 7.40 -21.46 -10.13
N GLU A 170 6.20 -20.88 -10.12
CA GLU A 170 5.64 -20.11 -11.22
C GLU A 170 6.12 -18.66 -11.16
N GLN A 171 6.03 -18.03 -12.31
CA GLN A 171 6.40 -16.64 -12.51
C GLN A 171 5.47 -15.73 -11.67
N MET A 172 6.06 -14.92 -10.80
CA MET A 172 5.32 -13.93 -10.01
C MET A 172 5.06 -12.69 -10.84
N LYS A 173 3.83 -12.17 -10.79
CA LYS A 173 3.42 -10.97 -11.55
C LYS A 173 3.46 -9.74 -10.64
N LEU A 174 4.02 -8.63 -11.11
CA LEU A 174 3.90 -7.31 -10.49
C LEU A 174 3.23 -6.34 -11.47
N ILE A 175 2.20 -5.64 -11.01
CA ILE A 175 1.33 -4.78 -11.81
C ILE A 175 1.41 -3.35 -11.30
N CYS A 176 1.72 -2.42 -12.20
CA CYS A 176 1.71 -0.97 -12.01
C CYS A 176 0.94 -0.34 -13.18
N ASP A 177 0.27 0.78 -12.97
CA ASP A 177 -0.51 1.49 -13.98
C ASP A 177 0.27 2.63 -14.69
N ASN A 178 1.44 3.00 -14.17
CA ASN A 178 2.26 4.07 -14.73
C ASN A 178 3.13 3.60 -15.90
N GLN A 179 2.73 3.96 -17.12
CA GLN A 179 3.44 3.61 -18.35
C GLN A 179 4.90 4.07 -18.39
N ALA A 180 5.20 5.27 -17.88
CA ALA A 180 6.57 5.79 -17.86
C ALA A 180 7.45 4.95 -16.93
N THR A 181 6.93 4.56 -15.77
CA THR A 181 7.60 3.67 -14.83
C THR A 181 7.85 2.29 -15.43
N LEU A 182 6.86 1.74 -16.13
CA LEU A 182 6.98 0.46 -16.81
C LEU A 182 8.07 0.49 -17.89
N HIS A 183 8.16 1.58 -18.65
CA HIS A 183 9.20 1.78 -19.66
C HIS A 183 10.60 1.91 -19.04
N ILE A 184 10.73 2.59 -17.90
CA ILE A 184 11.99 2.69 -17.17
C ILE A 184 12.42 1.30 -16.67
N ALA A 185 11.49 0.53 -16.10
CA ALA A 185 11.78 -0.79 -15.55
C ALA A 185 12.07 -1.86 -16.63
N SER A 186 11.57 -1.72 -17.85
CA SER A 186 11.86 -2.64 -18.95
C SER A 186 13.21 -2.42 -19.62
N ASN A 187 13.82 -1.25 -19.42
CA ASN A 187 15.01 -0.85 -20.14
C ASN A 187 16.26 -0.98 -19.27
N LEU A 188 17.02 -2.06 -19.49
CA LEU A 188 18.25 -2.40 -18.77
C LEU A 188 19.32 -1.28 -18.77
N VAL A 189 19.27 -0.38 -19.75
CA VAL A 189 20.19 0.77 -19.88
C VAL A 189 20.00 1.81 -18.77
N PHE A 190 18.82 1.92 -18.15
CA PHE A 190 18.54 2.90 -17.11
C PHE A 190 18.82 2.41 -15.68
N HIS A 191 19.32 1.18 -15.52
CA HIS A 191 19.65 0.65 -14.21
C HIS A 191 21.05 1.10 -13.76
N GLU A 192 21.12 1.85 -12.65
CA GLU A 192 22.39 2.04 -11.96
C GLU A 192 22.89 0.69 -11.41
N PRO A 193 24.22 0.40 -11.44
CA PRO A 193 24.80 -0.92 -11.14
C PRO A 193 24.48 -1.51 -9.75
N ASN A 194 23.90 -0.72 -8.83
CA ASN A 194 23.52 -1.15 -7.49
C ASN A 194 21.99 -1.35 -7.29
N THR A 195 21.20 -1.30 -8.37
CA THR A 195 19.74 -1.45 -8.31
C THR A 195 19.33 -2.89 -8.60
N LEU A 196 18.41 -3.44 -7.80
CA LEU A 196 17.84 -4.78 -8.00
C LEU A 196 17.45 -4.98 -9.49
N LYS A 197 17.98 -6.05 -10.11
CA LYS A 197 17.70 -6.40 -11.50
C LYS A 197 16.26 -6.92 -11.58
N LEU A 198 15.35 -6.06 -12.04
CA LEU A 198 13.99 -6.45 -12.39
C LEU A 198 14.02 -6.95 -13.84
N THR A 199 14.10 -8.26 -14.06
CA THR A 199 14.06 -8.80 -15.42
C THR A 199 12.60 -8.88 -15.87
N VAL A 200 12.19 -8.02 -16.81
CA VAL A 200 10.86 -8.06 -17.42
C VAL A 200 10.79 -9.25 -18.37
N THR A 201 9.89 -10.21 -18.12
CA THR A 201 9.80 -11.43 -18.94
C THR A 201 8.51 -11.61 -19.73
N SER A 202 7.45 -10.80 -19.56
CA SER A 202 6.36 -10.73 -20.57
C SER A 202 5.52 -9.44 -20.51
N LEU A 203 4.98 -9.04 -21.68
CA LEU A 203 3.94 -8.03 -21.84
C LEU A 203 2.62 -8.72 -22.18
N GLU A 204 1.53 -8.43 -21.48
CA GLU A 204 0.21 -9.02 -21.78
C GLU A 204 -0.86 -7.94 -21.94
N ARG A 205 -1.51 -7.88 -23.12
CA ARG A 205 -2.56 -6.90 -23.46
C ARG A 205 -3.93 -7.50 -23.13
N ARG A 206 -4.76 -6.81 -22.32
CA ARG A 206 -6.19 -7.16 -22.19
C ARG A 206 -7.04 -6.27 -23.10
N SER A 207 -7.90 -6.90 -23.90
CA SER A 207 -8.60 -6.32 -25.05
C SER A 207 -9.85 -5.48 -24.74
N HIS A 208 -10.15 -5.17 -23.47
CA HIS A 208 -11.49 -4.63 -23.13
C HIS A 208 -11.54 -3.19 -22.60
N GLN A 209 -10.40 -2.51 -22.39
CA GLN A 209 -10.38 -1.13 -21.83
C GLN A 209 -9.24 -0.22 -22.32
N ASP A 210 -8.45 -0.57 -23.34
CA ASP A 210 -7.29 0.24 -23.78
C ASP A 210 -6.32 0.63 -22.64
N VAL A 211 -6.25 -0.17 -21.58
CA VAL A 211 -5.27 -0.02 -20.49
C VAL A 211 -4.17 -1.06 -20.70
N TRP A 212 -2.95 -0.59 -20.99
CA TRP A 212 -1.75 -1.42 -20.96
C TRP A 212 -1.48 -1.85 -19.52
N ARG A 213 -1.58 -3.15 -19.23
CA ARG A 213 -1.14 -3.73 -17.95
C ARG A 213 0.12 -4.54 -18.23
N LEU A 214 1.29 -4.05 -17.82
CA LEU A 214 2.49 -4.88 -17.88
C LEU A 214 2.52 -5.84 -16.70
N VAL A 215 2.88 -7.08 -17.00
CA VAL A 215 3.13 -8.14 -16.03
C VAL A 215 4.63 -8.22 -15.85
N LEU A 216 5.15 -7.58 -14.80
CA LEU A 216 6.55 -7.72 -14.46
C LEU A 216 6.76 -9.09 -13.84
N SER A 217 7.58 -9.89 -14.48
CA SER A 217 7.78 -11.27 -14.11
C SER A 217 9.17 -11.48 -13.54
N ILE A 218 9.27 -11.59 -12.21
CA ILE A 218 10.56 -11.58 -11.52
C ILE A 218 11.23 -12.97 -11.65
N GLN A 219 12.20 -13.09 -12.57
CA GLN A 219 13.19 -14.16 -12.57
C GLN A 219 14.47 -13.64 -11.90
N MET A 220 14.81 -14.23 -10.75
CA MET A 220 16.13 -14.05 -10.14
C MET A 220 17.14 -14.77 -11.03
N ILE A 221 18.09 -14.03 -11.61
CA ILE A 221 19.29 -14.62 -12.22
C ILE A 221 20.18 -15.04 -11.05
N ASN A 222 20.36 -16.36 -10.85
CA ASN A 222 21.39 -16.91 -9.98
C ASN A 222 22.76 -16.78 -10.64
#